data_AF-A0A3D2YHP2-F1
#
_entry.id   AF-A0A3D2YHP2-F1
#
_cell.length_a   1.000
_cell.length_b   1.000
_cell.length_c   1.000
_cell.angle_alpha   90.00
_cell.angle_beta   90.00
_cell.angle_gamma   90.00
#
_symmetry.space_group_name_H-M   'P 1'
#
loop_
_entity.id
_entity.type
_entity.pdbx_description
1 polymer ?
#
loop_
_entity_poly.entity_id
_entity_poly.type
_entity_poly.pdbx_seq_one_letter_code
_entity_poly.pdbx_strand_id
1 'polypeptide(L)'
;LCATVQLSDAGLTPGSGVGNHRKAVDAAALGVPVIALGVPTVIDGAALCGQEDDAPTGLFVTPRDIDSRVRELGRLIGRGLTLALQPGLSAEEVAALLG
;
A
#
# COMPACT_ATOMS: atom_id res chain seq x y z
N LEU A 1 -1.94 4.81 10.70
CA LEU A 1 -1.26 4.33 9.47
C LEU A 1 -1.06 2.82 9.54
N CYS A 2 -0.92 2.14 8.41
CA CYS A 2 -0.63 0.70 8.36
C CYS A 2 -1.71 -0.22 8.99
N ALA A 3 -2.97 0.22 9.03
CA ALA A 3 -4.06 -0.52 9.67
C ALA A 3 -5.21 -0.88 8.70
N THR A 4 -5.10 -0.47 7.44
CA THR A 4 -6.11 -0.69 6.41
C THR A 4 -5.46 -1.28 5.17
N VAL A 5 -6.20 -2.14 4.47
CA VAL A 5 -5.85 -2.63 3.14
C VAL A 5 -6.78 -1.93 2.14
N GLN A 6 -6.21 -1.37 1.08
CA GLN A 6 -6.93 -0.68 0.02
C GLN A 6 -6.96 -1.55 -1.23
N LEU A 7 -8.14 -1.71 -1.81
CA LEU A 7 -8.40 -2.44 -3.04
C LEU A 7 -9.09 -1.51 -4.03
N SER A 8 -8.64 -1.50 -5.28
CA SER A 8 -9.23 -0.67 -6.35
C SER A 8 -8.90 -1.23 -7.73
N ASP A 9 -9.73 -0.95 -8.72
CA ASP A 9 -9.48 -1.19 -10.15
C ASP A 9 -8.83 0.01 -10.87
N ALA A 10 -8.66 1.15 -10.19
CA ALA A 10 -8.09 2.36 -10.76
C ALA A 10 -6.60 2.25 -11.13
N GLY A 11 -5.88 1.26 -10.59
CA GLY A 11 -4.45 1.09 -10.79
C GLY A 11 -3.56 1.94 -9.87
N LEU A 12 -2.28 2.06 -10.22
CA LEU A 12 -1.28 2.83 -9.48
C LEU A 12 -0.64 3.88 -10.39
N THR A 13 -0.64 5.15 -9.96
CA THR A 13 0.07 6.24 -10.66
C THR A 13 1.19 6.77 -9.78
N PRO A 14 2.43 6.21 -9.88
CA PRO A 14 3.46 6.47 -8.90
C PRO A 14 4.00 7.90 -8.96
N GLY A 15 3.98 8.58 -7.82
CA GLY A 15 4.58 9.91 -7.64
C GLY A 15 3.80 11.08 -8.26
N SER A 16 2.56 10.84 -8.69
CA SER A 16 1.61 11.87 -9.12
C SER A 16 1.41 12.99 -8.09
N GLY A 17 1.45 12.67 -6.79
CA GLY A 17 1.33 13.64 -5.69
C GLY A 17 2.60 14.42 -5.36
N VAL A 18 3.75 14.11 -5.98
CA VAL A 18 5.05 14.77 -5.74
C VAL A 18 5.72 15.21 -7.06
N GLY A 19 4.94 15.33 -8.14
CA GLY A 19 5.41 15.80 -9.44
C GLY A 19 6.28 14.82 -10.24
N ASN A 20 6.27 13.53 -9.88
CA ASN A 20 7.06 12.51 -10.58
C ASN A 20 6.24 11.90 -11.73
N HIS A 21 6.87 11.74 -12.90
CA HIS A 21 6.23 11.19 -14.10
C HIS A 21 6.65 9.74 -14.32
N ARG A 22 6.21 8.82 -13.46
CA ARG A 22 6.28 7.39 -13.77
C ARG A 22 5.04 6.96 -14.55
N LYS A 23 5.24 6.01 -15.46
CA LYS A 23 4.14 5.40 -16.21
C LYS A 23 3.16 4.76 -15.22
N ALA A 24 1.88 5.03 -15.41
CA ALA A 24 0.82 4.41 -14.62
C ALA A 24 0.79 2.90 -14.85
N VAL A 25 0.37 2.18 -13.82
CA VAL A 25 0.09 0.75 -13.83
C VAL A 25 -1.41 0.61 -13.65
N ASP A 26 -2.14 0.77 -14.75
CA ASP A 26 -3.60 0.73 -14.81
C ASP A 26 -4.07 0.00 -16.07
N ALA A 27 -5.38 -0.21 -16.19
CA ALA A 27 -5.95 -0.95 -17.31
C ALA A 27 -5.73 -0.25 -18.66
N ALA A 28 -5.68 1.08 -18.70
CA ALA A 28 -5.44 1.84 -19.92
C ALA A 28 -3.99 1.68 -20.42
N ALA A 29 -3.03 1.69 -19.50
CA ALA A 29 -1.61 1.58 -19.80
C ALA A 29 -1.17 0.14 -20.14
N LEU A 30 -1.86 -0.87 -19.59
CA LEU A 30 -1.52 -2.30 -19.75
C LEU A 30 -2.42 -3.07 -20.73
N GLY A 31 -3.62 -2.56 -21.04
CA GLY A 31 -4.58 -3.23 -21.94
C GLY A 31 -5.26 -4.46 -21.36
N VAL A 32 -5.13 -4.70 -20.05
CA VAL A 32 -5.73 -5.82 -19.32
C VAL A 32 -6.37 -5.32 -18.01
N PRO A 33 -7.37 -6.02 -17.42
CA PRO A 33 -7.91 -5.64 -16.13
C PRO A 33 -6.81 -5.55 -15.06
N VAL A 34 -6.85 -4.48 -14.26
CA VAL A 34 -5.90 -4.23 -13.17
C VAL A 34 -6.66 -4.15 -11.88
N ILE A 35 -6.18 -4.88 -10.86
CA ILE A 35 -6.59 -4.71 -9.47
C ILE A 35 -5.36 -4.26 -8.70
N ALA A 36 -5.42 -3.05 -8.15
CA ALA A 36 -4.41 -2.48 -7.27
C ALA A 36 -4.73 -2.80 -5.82
N LEU A 37 -3.69 -3.22 -5.09
CA LEU A 37 -3.72 -3.53 -3.67
C LEU A 37 -2.63 -2.73 -2.97
N GLY A 38 -2.96 -2.08 -1.86
CA GLY A 38 -2.00 -1.25 -1.13
C GLY A 38 -2.37 -1.06 0.34
N VAL A 39 -1.46 -0.44 1.09
CA VAL A 39 -1.67 -0.06 2.49
C VAL A 39 -1.18 1.38 2.65
N PRO A 40 -1.96 2.29 3.25
CA PRO A 40 -1.52 3.66 3.45
C PRO A 40 -0.43 3.70 4.52
N THR A 41 0.77 4.13 4.10
CA THR A 41 1.98 4.21 4.94
C THR A 41 2.35 5.63 5.31
N VAL A 42 1.77 6.64 4.66
CA VAL A 42 2.03 8.06 4.91
C VAL A 42 0.74 8.85 5.08
N ILE A 43 0.80 9.91 5.87
CA ILE A 43 -0.20 10.98 5.93
C ILE A 43 0.47 12.34 5.67
N ASP A 44 -0.34 13.34 5.37
CA ASP A 44 0.10 14.74 5.42
C ASP A 44 0.44 15.13 6.86
N GLY A 45 1.57 15.81 7.07
CA GLY A 45 2.01 16.28 8.38
C GLY A 45 1.01 17.20 9.06
N ALA A 46 0.25 17.99 8.29
CA ALA A 46 -0.81 18.85 8.82
C ALA A 46 -1.89 18.07 9.57
N ALA A 47 -2.13 16.80 9.20
CA ALA A 47 -3.09 15.94 9.90
C ALA A 47 -2.68 15.62 11.35
N LEU A 48 -1.43 15.87 11.76
CA LEU A 48 -0.97 15.71 13.14
C LEU A 48 -1.10 16.98 13.99
N CYS A 49 -1.19 18.16 13.37
CA CYS A 49 -1.25 19.46 14.05
C CYS A 49 -2.68 19.92 14.40
N GLY A 50 -3.71 19.15 14.02
CA GLY A 50 -5.09 19.49 14.36
C GLY A 50 -5.61 20.74 13.63
N GLN A 51 -5.86 21.83 14.36
CA GLN A 51 -6.39 23.11 13.85
C GLN A 51 -5.44 24.28 14.19
N GLU A 52 -4.13 24.04 14.11
CA GLU A 52 -3.14 25.10 14.26
C GLU A 52 -3.02 25.89 12.94
N ASP A 53 -2.99 27.22 13.04
CA ASP A 53 -2.98 28.14 11.89
C ASP A 53 -1.68 28.08 11.05
N ASP A 54 -0.64 27.39 11.50
CA ASP A 54 0.67 27.27 10.83
C ASP A 54 1.13 25.81 10.69
N ALA A 55 0.20 24.92 10.31
CA ALA A 55 0.52 23.53 10.07
C ALA A 55 1.57 23.37 8.95
N PRO A 56 2.63 22.57 9.14
CA PRO A 56 3.69 22.40 8.15
C PRO A 56 3.13 21.80 6.86
N THR A 57 3.35 22.50 5.74
CA THR A 57 2.93 22.05 4.40
C THR A 57 4.08 21.32 3.69
N GLY A 58 3.72 20.39 2.80
CA GLY A 58 4.71 19.64 2.01
C GLY A 58 5.49 18.59 2.82
N LEU A 59 5.06 18.29 4.05
CA LEU A 59 5.63 17.23 4.87
C LEU A 59 4.75 15.98 4.79
N PHE A 60 5.38 14.83 4.53
CA PHE A 60 4.74 13.52 4.72
C PHE A 60 5.28 12.86 5.98
N VAL A 61 4.38 12.26 6.76
CA VAL A 61 4.74 11.57 7.99
C VAL A 61 4.43 10.09 7.87
N THR A 62 5.39 9.28 8.29
CA THR A 62 5.36 7.82 8.32
C THR A 62 5.65 7.33 9.75
N PRO A 63 5.23 6.13 10.15
CA PRO A 63 5.65 5.54 11.42
C PRO A 63 7.17 5.47 11.53
N ARG A 64 7.70 5.63 12.76
CA ARG A 64 9.14 5.58 13.05
C ARG A 64 9.79 4.26 12.61
N ASP A 65 9.04 3.18 12.69
CA ASP A 65 9.43 1.80 12.39
C ASP A 65 8.95 1.34 11.00
N ILE A 66 8.84 2.26 10.03
CA ILE A 66 8.23 1.98 8.71
C ILE A 66 8.86 0.79 8.00
N ASP A 67 10.18 0.61 8.07
CA ASP A 67 10.84 -0.51 7.40
C ASP A 67 10.35 -1.87 7.91
N SER A 68 10.13 -1.99 9.22
CA SER A 68 9.56 -3.19 9.83
C SER A 68 8.11 -3.38 9.40
N ARG A 69 7.31 -2.31 9.43
CA ARG A 69 5.90 -2.34 9.03
C ARG A 69 5.73 -2.73 7.57
N VAL A 70 6.52 -2.18 6.66
CA VAL A 70 6.47 -2.51 5.23
C VAL A 70 6.79 -3.99 5.02
N ARG A 71 7.77 -4.55 5.73
CA ARG A 71 8.07 -5.99 5.66
C ARG A 71 6.90 -6.84 6.15
N GLU A 72 6.29 -6.48 7.27
CA GLU A 72 5.14 -7.20 7.83
C GLU A 72 3.91 -7.13 6.91
N LEU A 73 3.58 -5.94 6.43
CA LEU A 73 2.47 -5.73 5.50
C LEU A 73 2.70 -6.45 4.17
N GLY A 74 3.94 -6.47 3.66
CA GLY A 74 4.31 -7.24 2.47
C GLY A 74 4.05 -8.73 2.65
N ARG A 75 4.40 -9.30 3.81
CA ARG A 75 4.08 -10.70 4.13
C ARG A 75 2.58 -10.93 4.23
N LEU A 76 1.84 -10.01 4.87
CA LEU A 76 0.38 -10.11 5.01
C LEU A 76 -0.30 -10.13 3.63
N ILE A 77 0.05 -9.17 2.77
CA ILE A 77 -0.48 -9.07 1.41
C ILE A 77 -0.11 -10.32 0.60
N GLY A 78 1.15 -10.74 0.63
CA GLY A 78 1.63 -11.92 -0.10
C GLY A 78 0.88 -13.19 0.30
N ARG A 79 0.73 -13.44 1.61
CA ARG A 79 -0.03 -14.59 2.12
C ARG A 79 -1.51 -14.53 1.72
N GLY A 80 -2.14 -13.36 1.84
CA GLY A 80 -3.53 -13.16 1.42
C GLY A 80 -3.75 -13.43 -0.07
N LEU A 81 -2.84 -12.96 -0.93
CA LEU A 81 -2.88 -13.22 -2.36
C LEU A 81 -2.68 -14.71 -2.68
N THR A 82 -1.72 -15.37 -2.02
CA THR A 82 -1.51 -16.81 -2.20
C THR A 82 -2.77 -17.60 -1.84
N LEU A 83 -3.40 -17.32 -0.70
CA LEU A 83 -4.64 -17.99 -0.30
C LEU A 83 -5.79 -17.73 -1.26
N ALA A 84 -5.92 -16.50 -1.76
CA ALA A 84 -6.97 -16.15 -2.71
C ALA A 84 -6.81 -16.85 -4.07
N LEU A 85 -5.57 -17.02 -4.53
CA LEU A 85 -5.25 -17.61 -5.84
C LEU A 85 -5.02 -19.12 -5.80
N GLN A 86 -4.78 -19.70 -4.62
CA GLN A 86 -4.51 -21.12 -4.41
C GLN A 86 -5.47 -21.71 -3.37
N PRO A 87 -6.76 -21.94 -3.73
CA PRO A 87 -7.79 -22.36 -2.79
C PRO A 87 -7.56 -23.76 -2.19
N GLY A 88 -6.62 -24.54 -2.74
CA GLY A 88 -6.23 -25.85 -2.21
C GLY A 88 -5.22 -25.80 -1.06
N LEU A 89 -4.68 -24.62 -0.74
CA LEU A 89 -3.73 -24.44 0.36
C LEU A 89 -4.42 -23.84 1.60
N SER A 90 -4.13 -24.42 2.75
CA SER A 90 -4.48 -23.86 4.05
C SER A 90 -3.55 -22.71 4.44
N ALA A 91 -3.99 -21.88 5.39
CA ALA A 91 -3.15 -20.80 5.94
C ALA A 91 -1.87 -21.32 6.60
N GLU A 92 -1.93 -22.51 7.21
CA GLU A 92 -0.77 -23.17 7.83
C GLU A 92 0.25 -23.61 6.78
N GLU A 93 -0.21 -24.21 5.67
CA GLU A 93 0.66 -24.61 4.56
C GLU A 93 1.31 -23.39 3.90
N VAL A 94 0.56 -22.31 3.68
CA VAL A 94 1.11 -21.06 3.14
C VAL A 94 2.15 -20.45 4.09
N ALA A 95 1.91 -20.49 5.40
CA ALA A 95 2.90 -20.05 6.39
C ALA A 95 4.16 -20.92 6.37
N ALA A 96 4.02 -22.25 6.28
CA ALA A 96 5.13 -23.18 6.21
C ALA A 96 5.99 -22.99 4.94
N LEU A 97 5.37 -22.66 3.81
CA LEU A 97 6.06 -22.45 2.53
C LEU A 97 6.80 -21.11 2.47
N LEU A 98 6.36 -20.10 3.21
CA LEU A 98 6.84 -18.72 3.10
C LEU A 98 7.69 -18.24 4.29
N GLY A 99 7.83 -19.06 5.35
CA GLY A 99 8.58 -18.73 6.57
C GLY A 99 8.00 -17.54 7.33
#